data_AF-A0A965EPJ5-F1
#
_entry.id   AF-A0A965EPJ5-F1
#
_cell.length_a   1.000
_cell.length_b   1.000
_cell.length_c   1.000
_cell.angle_alpha   90.00
_cell.angle_beta   90.00
_cell.angle_gamma   90.00
#
_symmetry.space_group_name_H-M   'P 1'
#
loop_
_entity.id
_entity.type
_entity.pdbx_description
1 polymer ?
#
loop_
_entity_poly.entity_id
_entity_poly.type
_entity_poly.pdbx_seq_one_letter_code
_entity_poly.pdbx_strand_id
1 'polypeptide(L)' 'MFLLNITLGAITPPFGYVMFAVKAAAEDVSMGEIFSASWLFVGLTLFGMFIMTVFPEIVTVLPDFANSLAQ' A
#
# COMPACT_ATOMS: atom_id res chain seq x y z
N MET A 1 0.21 9.09 5.54
CA MET A 1 0.42 7.78 6.18
C MET A 1 -0.86 6.99 6.47
N PHE A 2 -1.96 7.64 6.88
CA PHE A 2 -3.24 6.94 7.16
C PHE A 2 -3.76 6.07 5.99
N LEU A 3 -3.84 6.62 4.78
CA LEU A 3 -4.34 5.89 3.62
C LEU A 3 -3.46 4.69 3.24
N LEU A 4 -2.13 4.83 3.31
CA LEU A 4 -1.21 3.74 3.03
C LEU A 4 -1.42 2.57 4.00
N ASN A 5 -1.63 2.85 5.29
CA ASN A 5 -1.90 1.81 6.28
C ASN A 5 -3.23 1.08 6.04
N ILE A 6 -4.28 1.79 5.62
CA ILE A 6 -5.57 1.16 5.25
C ILE A 6 -5.39 0.27 4.03
N THR A 7 -4.70 0.76 2.99
CA THR A 7 -4.43 -0.01 1.79
C THR A 7 -3.62 -1.25 2.13
N LEU A 8 -2.56 -1.12 2.92
CA LEU A 8 -1.74 -2.24 3.38
C LEU A 8 -2.58 -3.28 4.14
N GLY A 9 -3.48 -2.83 5.03
CA GLY A 9 -4.40 -3.70 5.77
C GLY A 9 -5.39 -4.46 4.88
N ALA A 10 -5.72 -3.92 3.70
CA ALA A 10 -6.60 -4.58 2.74
C ALA A 10 -5.90 -5.69 1.92
N ILE A 11 -4.57 -5.64 1.78
CA ILE A 11 -3.76 -6.62 1.01
C ILE A 11 -3.01 -7.62 1.91
N THR A 12 -2.78 -7.29 3.19
CA THR A 12 -2.05 -8.17 4.11
C THR A 12 -2.98 -9.29 4.66
N PRO A 13 -2.60 -10.58 4.62
CA PRO A 13 -3.32 -11.64 5.35
C PRO A 13 -3.25 -11.35 6.86
N PRO A 14 -4.37 -11.19 7.59
CA PRO A 14 -5.50 -12.13 7.69
C PRO A 14 -6.90 -11.60 7.24
N PHE A 15 -7.01 -10.32 6.82
CA PHE A 15 -8.29 -9.71 6.39
C PHE A 15 -8.47 -9.65 4.86
N GLY A 16 -7.39 -9.42 4.11
CA GLY A 16 -7.22 -9.81 2.70
C GLY A 16 -8.38 -9.59 1.72
N TYR A 17 -9.21 -8.56 1.88
CA TYR A 17 -10.38 -8.32 1.02
C TYR A 17 -9.99 -8.32 -0.47
N VAL A 18 -8.86 -7.69 -0.79
CA VAL A 18 -8.33 -7.66 -2.17
C VAL A 18 -7.94 -9.07 -2.64
N MET A 19 -7.38 -9.91 -1.76
CA MET A 19 -7.00 -11.28 -2.10
C MET A 19 -8.21 -12.18 -2.34
N PHE A 20 -9.31 -11.97 -1.60
CA PHE A 20 -10.60 -12.65 -1.86
C PHE A 20 -11.21 -12.23 -3.20
N ALA A 21 -11.10 -10.95 -3.57
CA ALA A 21 -11.52 -10.49 -4.89
C ALA A 21 -10.69 -11.13 -6.02
N VAL A 22 -9.37 -11.24 -5.84
CA VAL A 22 -8.48 -11.91 -6.81
C VAL A 22 -8.80 -13.40 -6.90
N LYS A 23 -9.05 -14.08 -5.78
CA LYS A 23 -9.45 -15.50 -5.79
C LYS A 23 -10.81 -15.72 -6.45
N ALA A 24 -11.75 -14.80 -6.31
CA ALA A 24 -13.04 -14.86 -7.00
C ALA A 24 -12.90 -14.65 -8.52
N ALA A 25 -11.88 -13.90 -8.96
CA ALA A 25 -11.59 -13.70 -10.39
C ALA A 25 -10.72 -14.82 -10.99
N ALA A 26 -9.88 -15.47 -10.19
CA ALA A 26 -8.95 -16.51 -10.59
C ALA A 26 -9.06 -17.73 -9.66
N GLU A 27 -10.06 -18.58 -9.93
CA GLU A 27 -10.34 -19.76 -9.11
C GLU A 27 -9.23 -20.83 -9.20
N ASP A 28 -8.47 -20.84 -10.29
CA ASP A 28 -7.37 -21.79 -10.53
C ASP A 28 -6.13 -21.55 -9.66
N VAL A 29 -5.99 -20.35 -9.07
CA VAL A 29 -4.82 -19.98 -8.26
C VAL A 29 -5.10 -20.26 -6.78
N SER A 30 -4.16 -20.91 -6.09
CA SER A 30 -4.34 -21.21 -4.66
C SER A 30 -4.27 -19.94 -3.81
N MET A 31 -4.98 -19.91 -2.68
CA MET A 31 -4.85 -18.78 -1.74
C MET A 31 -3.43 -18.63 -1.18
N GLY A 32 -2.69 -19.74 -1.07
CA GLY A 32 -1.29 -19.71 -0.65
C GLY A 32 -0.39 -18.95 -1.64
N GLU A 33 -0.61 -19.13 -2.95
CA GLU A 33 0.13 -18.38 -3.97
C GLU A 33 -0.20 -16.89 -3.96
N ILE A 34 -1.49 -16.54 -3.81
CA ILE A 34 -1.94 -15.15 -3.72
C ILE A 34 -1.32 -14.48 -2.47
N PHE A 35 -1.28 -15.20 -1.34
CA PHE A 35 -0.71 -14.69 -0.10
C PHE A 35 0.81 -14.48 -0.21
N SER A 36 1.52 -15.45 -0.81
CA SER A 36 2.96 -15.36 -1.03
C SER A 36 3.32 -14.19 -1.96
N ALA A 37 2.57 -14.01 -3.05
CA ALA A 37 2.77 -12.90 -3.98
C ALA A 37 2.52 -11.53 -3.33
N SER A 38 1.53 -11.45 -2.43
CA SER A 38 1.15 -10.20 -1.76
C SER A 38 2.22 -9.70 -0.79
N TRP A 39 3.05 -10.59 -0.25
CA TRP A 39 4.12 -10.23 0.70
C TRP A 39 5.19 -9.33 0.07
N LEU A 40 5.46 -9.50 -1.23
CA LEU A 40 6.36 -8.61 -1.99
C LEU A 40 5.80 -7.18 -2.04
N PHE A 41 4.50 -7.03 -2.28
CA PHE A 41 3.83 -5.73 -2.30
C PHE A 41 3.83 -5.05 -0.94
N VAL A 42 3.62 -5.83 0.13
CA VAL A 42 3.71 -5.33 1.51
C VAL A 42 5.12 -4.83 1.78
N GLY A 43 6.15 -5.60 1.44
CA GLY A 43 7.55 -5.21 1.61
C GLY A 43 7.92 -3.94 0.84
N LEU A 44 7.51 -3.83 -0.43
CA LEU A 44 7.72 -2.63 -1.24
C LEU A 44 7.02 -1.39 -0.67
N THR A 45 5.79 -1.55 -0.19
CA THR A 45 5.03 -0.44 0.40
C THR A 45 5.65 0.01 1.71
N LEU A 46 6.08 -0.92 2.56
CA LEU A 46 6.80 -0.61 3.81
C LEU A 46 8.14 0.07 3.52
N PHE A 47 8.86 -0.37 2.50
CA PHE A 47 10.10 0.27 2.07
C PHE A 47 9.86 1.69 1.55
N GLY A 48 8.82 1.90 0.73
CA GLY A 48 8.42 3.23 0.29
C GLY A 48 8.02 4.14 1.44
N MET A 49 7.23 3.63 2.40
CA MET A 49 6.88 4.35 3.62
C MET A 49 8.11 4.71 4.47
N PHE A 50 9.08 3.81 4.57
CA PHE A 50 10.33 4.06 5.26
C PHE A 50 11.11 5.20 4.59
N ILE A 51 11.24 5.19 3.26
CA ILE A 51 11.87 6.27 2.50
C ILE A 51 11.15 7.60 2.74
N MET A 52 9.81 7.62 2.63
CA MET A 52 9.00 8.82 2.88
C MET A 52 9.15 9.35 4.31
N THR A 53 9.42 8.47 5.28
CA THR A 53 9.62 8.84 6.68
C THR A 53 11.02 9.44 6.91
N VAL A 54 12.05 8.87 6.26
CA VAL A 54 13.44 9.35 6.37
C VAL A 54 13.66 10.62 5.53
N PHE A 55 13.01 10.72 4.38
CA PHE A 55 13.11 11.83 3.43
C PHE A 55 11.73 12.47 3.21
N PRO A 56 11.22 13.26 4.18
CA PRO A 56 9.88 13.84 4.12
C PRO A 56 9.74 14.86 2.98
N GLU A 57 10.84 15.47 2.53
CA GLU A 57 10.85 16.43 1.42
C GLU A 57 10.25 15.86 0.13
N ILE A 58 10.31 14.54 -0.08
CA ILE A 58 9.73 13.86 -1.25
C ILE A 58 8.20 14.03 -1.29
N VAL A 59 7.55 14.04 -0.13
CA VAL A 59 6.08 14.08 -0.01
C VAL A 59 5.54 15.46 0.35
N THR A 60 6.38 16.40 0.76
CA THR A 60 5.94 17.75 1.15
C THR A 60 5.87 18.74 -0.02
N VAL A 61 6.48 18.45 -1.17
CA VAL A 61 6.45 19.35 -2.35
C VAL A 61 5.02 19.79 -2.72
N LEU A 62 4.07 18.85 -2.73
CA LEU A 62 2.69 19.14 -3.10
C LEU A 62 1.92 19.95 -2.03
N PRO A 63 1.92 19.59 -0.74
CA PRO A 63 1.28 20.42 0.28
C PRO A 63 1.96 21.78 0.46
N ASP A 64 3.27 21.90 0.28
CA ASP A 64 3.98 23.18 0.31
C ASP A 64 3.53 24.07 -0.85
N PHE A 65 3.40 23.50 -2.05
CA PHE A 65 2.84 24.21 -3.20
C PHE A 65 1.38 24.63 -2.98
N ALA A 66 0.52 23.75 -2.44
CA ALA A 66 -0.86 24.08 -2.15
C ALA A 66 -1.00 25.19 -1.09
N ASN A 67 -0.16 25.19 -0.06
CA ASN A 67 -0.12 26.25 0.97
C ASN A 67 0.28 27.61 0.38
N SER A 68 1.17 27.63 -0.63
CA SER A 68 1.59 28.88 -1.28
C SER A 68 0.50 29.56 -2.11
N LEU A 69 -0.48 28.80 -2.60
CA LEU A 69 -1.64 29.33 -3.35
C LEU A 69 -2.77 29.84 -2.45
N ALA A 70 -2.73 29.48 -1.16
CA ALA A 70 -3.71 29.90 -0.16
C ALA A 70 -3.34 31.21 0.55
N GLN A 71 -2.19 31.80 0.22
CA GLN A 71 -1.73 33.14 0.65
C GLN A 71 -1.94 34.16 -0.46
#